data_AF-A0AAW9NJH0-F1
#
_entry.id   AF-A0AAW9NJH0-F1
#
_cell.length_a   1.000
_cell.length_b   1.000
_cell.length_c   1.000
_cell.angle_alpha   90.00
_cell.angle_beta   90.00
_cell.angle_gamma   90.00
#
_symmetry.space_group_name_H-M   'P 1'
#
loop_
_entity.id
_entity.type
_entity.pdbx_description
1 polymer ?
#
loop_
_entity_poly.entity_id
_entity_poly.type
_entity_poly.pdbx_seq_one_letter_code
_entity_poly.pdbx_strand_id
1 'polypeptide(L)'
;MTIQKGLGAIADANKGSANYLKLKDGESTVIRFIQDPSEIVSVWEYSIQVGGKWRNVTALPKGECPLFAAGKRAGFKSYLIVHDKTDDKVKIFKANKDVGQQILGLIEEYGDLNGRDFKILRQGEKINTKYQFFARDKSDFDFEAVAEQIPNIEEMVAPMTAEAMKAMMNGLDQVTDAPAGGEGAKTGNDFPF
;
A
#
# COMPACT_ATOMS: atom_id res chain seq x y z
N MET A 1 25.30 -15.78 4.05
CA MET A 1 24.99 -14.51 3.36
C MET A 1 25.47 -14.65 1.92
N THR A 2 24.55 -14.74 0.96
CA THR A 2 24.90 -14.89 -0.45
C THR A 2 24.93 -13.50 -1.06
N ILE A 3 26.12 -12.99 -1.38
CA ILE A 3 26.28 -11.71 -2.08
C ILE A 3 25.97 -11.96 -3.56
N GLN A 4 24.82 -11.48 -4.05
CA GLN A 4 24.54 -11.44 -5.49
C GLN A 4 25.20 -10.19 -6.10
N LYS A 5 25.91 -10.36 -7.22
CA LYS A 5 26.62 -9.29 -7.95
C LYS A 5 26.07 -9.16 -9.37
N GLY A 6 26.05 -7.94 -9.91
CA GLY A 6 25.75 -7.64 -11.32
C GLY A 6 24.34 -7.13 -11.59
N LEU A 7 24.02 -6.93 -12.87
CA LEU A 7 22.71 -6.47 -13.38
C LEU A 7 21.54 -7.33 -12.91
N GLY A 8 21.77 -8.62 -12.62
CA GLY A 8 20.75 -9.52 -12.05
C GLY A 8 20.27 -9.09 -10.66
N ALA A 9 21.15 -8.58 -9.80
CA ALA A 9 20.76 -8.07 -8.48
C ALA A 9 19.97 -6.75 -8.58
N ILE A 10 20.20 -5.95 -9.62
CA ILE A 10 19.43 -4.74 -9.93
C ILE A 10 18.06 -5.12 -10.51
N ALA A 11 18.02 -6.12 -11.40
CA ALA A 11 16.78 -6.66 -11.94
C ALA A 11 15.92 -7.32 -10.86
N ASP A 12 16.51 -8.04 -9.91
CA ASP A 12 15.80 -8.66 -8.78
C ASP A 12 15.37 -7.63 -7.72
N ALA A 13 16.12 -6.54 -7.52
CA ALA A 13 15.69 -5.41 -6.69
C ALA A 13 14.51 -4.64 -7.31
N ASN A 14 14.40 -4.62 -8.65
CA ASN A 14 13.31 -3.98 -9.39
C ASN A 14 12.13 -4.93 -9.66
N LYS A 15 12.35 -6.25 -9.71
CA LYS A 15 11.30 -7.28 -9.75
C LYS A 15 10.65 -7.36 -8.36
N GLY A 16 9.67 -6.51 -8.12
CA GLY A 16 8.87 -6.55 -6.89
C GLY A 16 8.66 -5.20 -6.22
N SER A 17 9.23 -4.10 -6.72
CA SER A 17 8.80 -2.77 -6.27
C SER A 17 7.51 -2.41 -6.99
N ALA A 18 6.38 -2.86 -6.46
CA ALA A 18 5.09 -2.41 -6.95
C ALA A 18 5.03 -0.87 -6.90
N ASN A 19 4.56 -0.25 -7.97
CA ASN A 19 4.46 1.19 -8.06
C ASN A 19 3.29 1.65 -7.20
N TYR A 20 3.54 2.08 -5.97
CA TYR A 20 2.47 2.65 -5.13
C TYR A 20 2.19 4.09 -5.55
N LEU A 21 0.90 4.45 -5.57
CA LEU A 21 0.48 5.84 -5.69
C LEU A 21 0.81 6.57 -4.39
N LYS A 22 1.66 7.59 -4.48
CA LYS A 22 2.11 8.38 -3.33
C LYS A 22 1.76 9.83 -3.58
N LEU A 23 1.02 10.42 -2.65
CA LEU A 23 0.72 11.85 -2.61
C LEU A 23 1.22 12.41 -1.28
N LYS A 24 1.77 13.62 -1.30
CA LYS A 24 2.05 14.42 -0.11
C LYS A 24 0.84 15.27 0.28
N ASP A 25 0.98 16.03 1.36
CA ASP A 25 -0.06 16.97 1.76
C ASP A 25 -0.23 18.07 0.71
N GLY A 26 -1.48 18.38 0.38
CA GLY A 26 -1.84 19.36 -0.65
C GLY A 26 -1.62 18.87 -2.09
N GLU A 27 -1.03 17.70 -2.31
CA GLU A 27 -0.81 17.17 -3.65
C GLU A 27 -2.08 16.52 -4.20
N SER A 28 -2.30 16.72 -5.50
CA SER A 28 -3.37 16.08 -6.24
C SER A 28 -2.86 15.45 -7.52
N THR A 29 -3.48 14.34 -7.92
CA THR A 29 -3.27 13.74 -9.24
C THR A 29 -4.61 13.38 -9.89
N VAL A 30 -4.58 12.98 -11.15
CA VAL A 30 -5.72 12.42 -11.87
C VAL A 30 -5.46 10.93 -12.08
N ILE A 31 -6.40 10.12 -11.63
CA ILE A 31 -6.35 8.66 -11.75
C ILE A 31 -7.55 8.12 -12.54
N ARG A 32 -7.36 6.95 -13.11
CA ARG A 32 -8.40 6.08 -13.65
C ARG A 32 -8.38 4.79 -12.84
N PHE A 33 -9.53 4.34 -12.31
CA PHE A 33 -9.62 2.97 -11.81
C PHE A 33 -9.57 2.03 -13.02
N ILE A 34 -8.83 0.93 -12.91
CA ILE A 34 -8.61 0.01 -14.03
C ILE A 34 -8.86 -1.46 -13.66
N GLN A 35 -9.61 -1.69 -12.58
CA GLN A 35 -9.99 -3.02 -12.15
C GLN A 35 -11.48 -3.05 -11.81
N ASP A 36 -12.09 -4.22 -11.89
CA ASP A 36 -13.46 -4.38 -11.42
C ASP A 36 -13.52 -4.15 -9.89
N PRO A 37 -14.53 -3.43 -9.36
CA PRO A 37 -14.68 -3.25 -7.93
C PRO A 37 -14.79 -4.56 -7.13
N SER A 38 -15.34 -5.63 -7.72
CA SER A 38 -15.44 -6.96 -7.08
C SER A 38 -14.09 -7.69 -6.96
N GLU A 39 -13.08 -7.26 -7.72
CA GLU A 39 -11.72 -7.81 -7.70
C GLU A 39 -10.80 -7.03 -6.73
N ILE A 40 -11.32 -6.07 -5.95
CA ILE A 40 -10.52 -5.32 -4.97
C ILE A 40 -10.07 -6.24 -3.85
N VAL A 41 -8.77 -6.56 -3.83
CA VAL A 41 -8.14 -7.33 -2.76
C VAL A 41 -8.01 -6.47 -1.50
N SER A 42 -8.50 -7.00 -0.39
CA SER A 42 -8.42 -6.35 0.92
C SER A 42 -7.90 -7.30 1.99
N VAL A 43 -6.98 -6.81 2.82
CA VAL A 43 -6.29 -7.59 3.85
C VAL A 43 -6.17 -6.79 5.15
N TRP A 44 -5.91 -7.50 6.24
CA TRP A 44 -5.42 -6.91 7.49
C TRP A 44 -3.90 -6.99 7.49
N GLU A 45 -3.22 -5.89 7.82
CA GLU A 45 -1.76 -5.84 7.79
C GLU A 45 -1.17 -5.23 9.04
N TYR A 46 -0.02 -5.75 9.46
CA TYR A 46 0.83 -5.14 10.48
C TYR A 46 1.91 -4.29 9.80
N SER A 47 2.10 -3.06 10.26
CA SER A 47 3.30 -2.27 9.97
C SER A 47 4.27 -2.45 11.13
N ILE A 48 5.41 -3.08 10.87
CA ILE A 48 6.43 -3.39 11.89
C ILE A 48 7.82 -2.96 11.40
N GLN A 49 8.69 -2.58 12.33
CA GLN A 49 10.08 -2.26 12.02
C GLN A 49 10.94 -3.51 12.24
N VAL A 50 11.68 -3.95 11.24
CA VAL A 50 12.57 -5.11 11.28
C VAL A 50 13.95 -4.66 10.79
N GLY A 51 14.96 -4.74 11.67
CA GLY A 51 16.31 -4.25 11.35
C GLY A 51 16.33 -2.77 10.95
N GLY A 52 15.58 -1.93 11.67
CA GLY A 52 15.48 -0.48 11.42
C GLY A 52 14.61 -0.09 10.20
N LYS A 53 14.15 -1.04 9.38
CA LYS A 53 13.30 -0.78 8.21
C LYS A 53 11.86 -1.17 8.48
N TRP A 54 10.93 -0.30 8.11
CA TRP A 54 9.52 -0.63 8.16
C TRP A 54 9.15 -1.67 7.10
N ARG A 55 8.29 -2.60 7.48
CA ARG A 55 7.71 -3.63 6.63
C ARG A 55 6.21 -3.75 6.91
N ASN A 56 5.45 -3.97 5.86
CA ASN A 56 4.04 -4.35 5.95
C ASN A 56 3.95 -5.87 5.81
N VAL A 57 3.18 -6.51 6.69
CA VAL A 57 3.02 -7.96 6.74
C VAL A 57 1.54 -8.29 6.86
N THR A 58 1.02 -9.08 5.93
CA THR A 58 -0.37 -9.56 5.99
C THR A 58 -0.59 -10.42 7.23
N ALA A 59 -1.71 -10.17 7.89
CA ALA A 59 -2.10 -10.85 9.11
C ALA A 59 -2.55 -12.29 8.83
N LEU A 60 -2.10 -13.20 9.70
CA LEU A 60 -2.68 -14.53 9.82
C LEU A 60 -3.96 -14.50 10.67
N PRO A 61 -4.78 -15.56 10.65
CA PRO A 61 -5.91 -15.70 11.57
C PRO A 61 -5.52 -15.46 13.03
N LYS A 62 -6.40 -14.82 13.82
CA LYS A 62 -6.08 -14.34 15.18
C LYS A 62 -5.50 -15.42 16.11
N GLY A 63 -5.98 -16.67 16.01
CA GLY A 63 -5.50 -17.79 16.83
C GLY A 63 -4.11 -18.32 16.47
N GLU A 64 -3.62 -17.96 15.28
CA GLU A 64 -2.37 -18.49 14.70
C GLU A 64 -1.31 -17.40 14.51
N CYS A 65 -1.69 -16.12 14.61
CA CYS A 65 -0.83 -14.99 14.28
C CYS A 65 0.14 -14.61 15.42
N PRO A 66 1.46 -14.81 15.26
CA PRO A 66 2.45 -14.46 16.28
C PRO A 66 2.48 -12.96 16.61
N LEU A 67 2.29 -12.08 15.62
CA LEU A 67 2.24 -10.63 15.84
C LEU A 67 1.03 -10.22 16.68
N PHE A 68 -0.12 -10.87 16.48
CA PHE A 68 -1.31 -10.66 17.32
C PHE A 68 -1.05 -11.09 18.77
N ALA A 69 -0.47 -12.28 18.96
CA ALA A 69 -0.10 -12.80 20.28
C ALA A 69 0.90 -11.90 21.01
N ALA A 70 1.79 -11.23 20.26
CA ALA A 70 2.72 -10.22 20.78
C ALA A 70 2.07 -8.83 21.02
N GLY A 71 0.74 -8.72 20.95
CA GLY A 71 -0.01 -7.50 21.26
C GLY A 71 -0.03 -6.45 20.14
N LYS A 72 0.52 -6.74 18.95
CA LYS A 72 0.44 -5.83 17.80
C LYS A 72 -0.98 -5.81 17.23
N ARG A 73 -1.34 -4.71 16.56
CA ARG A 73 -2.66 -4.53 15.93
C ARG A 73 -2.51 -4.34 14.43
N ALA A 74 -3.20 -5.16 13.67
CA ALA A 74 -3.29 -5.01 12.23
C ALA A 74 -4.29 -3.91 11.87
N GLY A 75 -4.02 -3.19 10.79
CA GLY A 75 -4.95 -2.26 10.17
C GLY A 75 -5.52 -2.83 8.89
N PHE A 76 -6.78 -2.54 8.61
CA PHE A 76 -7.42 -2.88 7.33
C PHE A 76 -6.80 -2.06 6.19
N LYS A 77 -6.55 -2.71 5.05
CA LYS A 77 -6.03 -2.13 3.82
C LYS A 77 -6.72 -2.75 2.60
N SER A 78 -7.10 -1.90 1.65
CA SER A 78 -7.57 -2.29 0.33
C SER A 78 -6.56 -1.85 -0.72
N TYR A 79 -6.33 -2.71 -1.70
CA TYR A 79 -5.35 -2.51 -2.76
C TYR A 79 -6.08 -2.28 -4.07
N LEU A 80 -6.15 -1.02 -4.50
CA LEU A 80 -6.82 -0.64 -5.74
C LEU A 80 -5.79 -0.37 -6.83
N ILE A 81 -5.97 -0.97 -7.98
CA ILE A 81 -5.16 -0.75 -9.16
C ILE A 81 -5.73 0.46 -9.91
N VAL A 82 -4.86 1.45 -10.12
CA VAL A 82 -5.21 2.71 -10.76
C VAL A 82 -4.17 3.05 -11.83
N HIS A 83 -4.59 3.70 -12.89
CA HIS A 83 -3.70 4.33 -13.84
C HIS A 83 -3.53 5.81 -13.49
N ASP A 84 -2.29 6.22 -13.17
CA ASP A 84 -1.95 7.61 -12.89
C ASP A 84 -1.67 8.36 -14.19
N LYS A 85 -2.52 9.33 -14.51
CA LYS A 85 -2.43 10.10 -15.77
C LYS A 85 -1.24 11.07 -15.79
N THR A 86 -0.58 11.31 -14.66
CA THR A 86 0.54 12.26 -14.60
C THR A 86 1.84 11.69 -15.15
N ASP A 87 2.07 10.39 -14.93
CA ASP A 87 3.27 9.69 -15.41
C ASP A 87 2.96 8.43 -16.24
N ASP A 88 1.69 8.24 -16.62
CA ASP A 88 1.20 7.19 -17.52
C ASP A 88 1.57 5.77 -17.05
N LYS A 89 1.39 5.53 -15.75
CA LYS A 89 1.75 4.27 -15.09
C LYS A 89 0.61 3.66 -14.31
N VAL A 90 0.55 2.34 -14.34
CA VAL A 90 -0.26 1.58 -13.39
C VAL A 90 0.39 1.62 -12.01
N LYS A 91 -0.42 1.99 -11.02
CA LYS A 91 -0.03 2.12 -9.63
C LYS A 91 -1.05 1.45 -8.70
N ILE A 92 -0.59 1.12 -7.51
CA ILE A 92 -1.42 0.65 -6.41
C ILE A 92 -1.79 1.83 -5.53
N PHE A 93 -3.07 2.15 -5.49
CA PHE A 93 -3.65 3.02 -4.50
C PHE A 93 -4.09 2.22 -3.27
N LYS A 94 -3.27 2.28 -2.22
CA LYS A 94 -3.49 1.58 -0.96
C LYS A 94 -4.40 2.41 -0.04
N ALA A 95 -5.64 1.96 0.12
CA ALA A 95 -6.68 2.63 0.90
C ALA A 95 -6.82 2.03 2.30
N ASN A 96 -7.12 2.87 3.30
CA ASN A 96 -7.57 2.41 4.61
C ASN A 96 -9.11 2.27 4.65
N LYS A 97 -9.66 1.92 5.81
CA LYS A 97 -11.11 1.77 5.98
C LYS A 97 -11.90 3.04 5.58
N ASP A 98 -11.44 4.22 6.00
CA ASP A 98 -12.16 5.48 5.77
C ASP A 98 -12.19 5.85 4.28
N VAL A 99 -11.06 5.70 3.58
CA VAL A 99 -10.98 5.88 2.13
C VAL A 99 -11.80 4.82 1.41
N GLY A 100 -11.81 3.57 1.90
CA GLY A 100 -12.65 2.50 1.37
C GLY A 100 -14.15 2.84 1.41
N GLN A 101 -14.62 3.49 2.49
CA GLN A 101 -16.01 3.97 2.56
C GLN A 101 -16.31 5.06 1.52
N GLN A 102 -15.36 5.96 1.26
CA GLN A 102 -15.52 6.95 0.20
C GLN A 102 -15.62 6.29 -1.18
N ILE A 103 -14.79 5.29 -1.44
CA ILE A 103 -14.82 4.52 -2.70
C ILE A 103 -16.15 3.79 -2.87
N LEU A 104 -16.69 3.18 -1.81
CA LEU A 104 -18.02 2.57 -1.86
C LEU A 104 -19.10 3.60 -2.22
N GLY A 105 -19.07 4.79 -1.63
CA GLY A 105 -19.99 5.88 -2.02
C GLY A 105 -19.85 6.30 -3.49
N LEU A 106 -18.64 6.29 -4.04
CA LEU A 106 -18.44 6.53 -5.48
C LEU A 106 -19.03 5.42 -6.34
N ILE A 107 -18.93 4.16 -5.91
CA ILE A 107 -19.52 3.01 -6.62
C ILE A 107 -21.06 3.07 -6.57
N GLU A 108 -21.63 3.43 -5.42
CA GLU A 108 -23.08 3.60 -5.28
C GLU A 108 -23.62 4.72 -6.18
N GLU A 109 -22.89 5.84 -6.29
CA GLU A 109 -23.29 7.00 -7.11
C GLU A 109 -23.06 6.77 -8.61
N TYR A 110 -21.92 6.20 -9.00
CA TYR A 110 -21.47 6.16 -10.39
C TYR A 110 -21.51 4.76 -11.02
N GLY A 111 -21.72 3.71 -10.23
CA GLY A 111 -21.59 2.32 -10.65
C GLY A 111 -20.12 1.96 -10.89
N ASP A 112 -19.81 1.58 -12.13
CA ASP A 112 -18.44 1.28 -12.54
C ASP A 112 -17.56 2.54 -12.50
N LEU A 113 -16.44 2.44 -11.76
CA LEU A 113 -15.46 3.51 -11.62
C LEU A 113 -14.51 3.60 -12.83
N ASN A 114 -14.46 2.57 -13.67
CA ASN A 114 -13.52 2.50 -14.80
C ASN A 114 -13.94 3.40 -15.98
N GLY A 115 -15.21 3.84 -16.00
CA GLY A 115 -15.75 4.71 -17.06
C GLY A 115 -15.38 6.19 -16.97
N ARG A 116 -14.65 6.64 -15.95
CA ARG A 116 -14.25 8.05 -15.80
C ARG A 116 -12.95 8.24 -15.02
N ASP A 117 -12.35 9.41 -15.20
CA ASP A 117 -11.21 9.84 -14.39
C ASP A 117 -11.68 10.46 -13.08
N PHE A 118 -10.83 10.39 -12.07
CA PHE A 118 -11.01 11.05 -10.78
C PHE A 118 -9.78 11.89 -10.48
N LYS A 119 -9.99 13.19 -10.21
CA LYS A 119 -8.96 13.95 -9.51
C LYS A 119 -9.02 13.56 -8.04
N ILE A 120 -7.88 13.17 -7.48
CA ILE A 120 -7.73 12.91 -6.06
C ILE A 120 -6.85 13.98 -5.42
N LEU A 121 -7.27 14.52 -4.30
CA LEU A 121 -6.50 15.46 -3.47
C LEU A 121 -6.24 14.82 -2.11
N ARG A 122 -4.99 14.78 -1.69
CA ARG A 122 -4.62 14.35 -0.33
C ARG A 122 -4.43 15.58 0.56
N GLN A 123 -5.03 15.55 1.74
CA GLN A 123 -4.87 16.57 2.76
C GLN A 123 -4.41 15.94 4.07
N GLY A 124 -3.57 16.66 4.82
CA GLY A 124 -3.06 16.27 6.11
C GLY A 124 -1.74 15.49 6.05
N GLU A 125 -1.13 15.36 7.23
CA GLU A 125 0.20 14.80 7.40
C GLU A 125 0.18 13.53 8.27
N LYS A 126 1.24 12.72 8.14
CA LYS A 126 1.45 11.49 8.92
C LYS A 126 0.25 10.55 8.83
N ILE A 127 -0.37 10.23 9.96
CA ILE A 127 -1.51 9.32 10.08
C ILE A 127 -2.87 10.01 9.87
N ASN A 128 -2.89 11.35 9.89
CA ASN A 128 -4.12 12.15 9.83
C ASN A 128 -4.34 12.64 8.40
N THR A 129 -4.55 11.70 7.48
CA THR A 129 -4.72 12.00 6.06
C THR A 129 -6.17 11.83 5.64
N LYS A 130 -6.66 12.74 4.81
CA LYS A 130 -7.95 12.66 4.14
C LYS A 130 -7.75 12.71 2.63
N TYR A 131 -8.56 11.95 1.91
CA TYR A 131 -8.64 12.03 0.47
C TYR A 131 -9.97 12.69 0.09
N GLN A 132 -9.93 13.46 -1.00
CA GLN A 132 -11.11 14.00 -1.66
C GLN A 132 -11.08 13.54 -3.11
N PHE A 133 -12.22 13.05 -3.59
CA PHE A 133 -12.40 12.56 -4.95
C PHE A 133 -13.29 13.52 -5.72
N PHE A 134 -12.85 13.91 -6.91
CA PHE A 134 -13.60 14.75 -7.82
C PHE A 134 -13.76 13.99 -9.13
N ALA A 135 -14.96 13.46 -9.37
CA ALA A 135 -15.30 12.76 -10.59
C ALA A 135 -15.20 13.71 -11.79
N ARG A 136 -14.63 13.20 -12.89
CA ARG A 136 -14.66 13.86 -14.19
C ARG A 136 -15.79 13.28 -15.04
N ASP A 137 -15.99 13.89 -16.19
CA ASP A 137 -16.88 13.36 -17.21
C ASP A 137 -16.41 11.97 -17.66
N LYS A 138 -17.36 11.18 -18.16
CA LYS A 138 -17.04 9.86 -18.71
C LYS A 138 -16.10 10.03 -19.90
N SER A 139 -15.14 9.12 -20.01
CA SER A 139 -14.26 9.07 -21.17
C SER A 139 -13.80 7.64 -21.40
N ASP A 140 -13.50 7.35 -22.66
CA ASP A 140 -12.89 6.09 -23.05
C ASP A 140 -11.48 5.97 -22.45
N PHE A 141 -11.05 4.72 -22.26
CA PHE A 141 -9.74 4.36 -21.78
C PHE A 141 -9.31 3.06 -22.47
N ASP A 142 -8.07 3.03 -22.96
CA ASP A 142 -7.49 1.84 -23.57
C ASP A 142 -6.86 0.97 -22.46
N PHE A 143 -7.59 -0.06 -22.04
CA PHE A 143 -7.12 -0.99 -21.01
C PHE A 143 -6.02 -1.92 -21.53
N GLU A 144 -5.99 -2.22 -22.83
CA GLU A 144 -4.99 -3.11 -23.42
C GLU A 144 -3.60 -2.48 -23.37
N ALA A 145 -3.52 -1.15 -23.55
CA ALA A 145 -2.27 -0.39 -23.46
C ALA A 145 -1.56 -0.49 -22.10
N VAL A 146 -2.28 -0.85 -21.03
CA VAL A 146 -1.73 -0.91 -19.66
C VAL A 146 -1.80 -2.29 -19.02
N ALA A 147 -2.34 -3.29 -19.72
CA ALA A 147 -2.58 -4.63 -19.19
C ALA A 147 -1.31 -5.30 -18.64
N GLU A 148 -0.17 -5.15 -19.32
CA GLU A 148 1.12 -5.74 -18.91
C GLU A 148 1.70 -5.12 -17.63
N GLN A 149 1.22 -3.93 -17.23
CA GLN A 149 1.66 -3.25 -16.01
C GLN A 149 0.85 -3.64 -14.78
N ILE A 150 -0.27 -4.37 -14.94
CA ILE A 150 -1.17 -4.74 -13.86
C ILE A 150 -0.48 -5.77 -12.95
N PRO A 151 -0.24 -5.46 -11.66
CA PRO A 151 0.42 -6.38 -10.75
C PRO A 151 -0.55 -7.46 -10.23
N ASN A 152 -0.01 -8.64 -9.89
CA ASN A 152 -0.76 -9.66 -9.15
C ASN A 152 -0.81 -9.30 -7.65
N ILE A 153 -1.88 -8.63 -7.25
CA ILE A 153 -2.04 -8.16 -5.86
C ILE A 153 -2.13 -9.32 -4.87
N GLU A 154 -2.82 -10.41 -5.21
CA GLU A 154 -3.00 -11.56 -4.32
C GLU A 154 -1.67 -12.20 -3.92
N GLU A 155 -0.77 -12.38 -4.89
CA GLU A 155 0.59 -12.89 -4.63
C GLU A 155 1.40 -11.91 -3.78
N MET A 156 1.28 -10.61 -4.05
CA MET A 156 2.00 -9.57 -3.30
C MET A 156 1.59 -9.49 -1.82
N VAL A 157 0.31 -9.71 -1.52
CA VAL A 157 -0.22 -9.63 -0.14
C VAL A 157 -0.42 -10.99 0.50
N ALA A 158 0.09 -12.06 -0.11
CA ALA A 158 0.02 -13.40 0.45
C ALA A 158 0.67 -13.42 1.85
N PRO A 159 -0.03 -13.95 2.88
CA PRO A 159 0.55 -14.03 4.21
C PRO A 159 1.69 -15.05 4.22
N MET A 160 2.76 -14.70 4.93
CA MET A 160 3.79 -15.68 5.27
C MET A 160 3.30 -16.64 6.36
N THR A 161 4.00 -17.76 6.52
CA THR A 161 3.68 -18.73 7.57
C THR A 161 3.94 -18.18 8.97
N ALA A 162 3.32 -18.80 9.99
CA ALA A 162 3.53 -18.43 11.38
C ALA A 162 5.00 -18.59 11.80
N GLU A 163 5.68 -19.62 11.30
CA GLU A 163 7.10 -19.89 11.55
C GLU A 163 7.98 -18.79 10.94
N ALA A 164 7.71 -18.40 9.69
CA ALA A 164 8.42 -17.30 9.03
C ALA A 164 8.19 -15.97 9.76
N MET A 165 6.96 -15.73 10.23
CA MET A 165 6.63 -14.55 11.02
C MET A 165 7.39 -14.53 12.36
N LYS A 166 7.46 -15.66 13.07
CA LYS A 166 8.28 -15.79 14.30
C LYS A 166 9.77 -15.60 14.03
N ALA A 167 10.30 -16.16 12.95
CA ALA A 167 11.70 -16.00 12.58
C ALA A 167 12.04 -14.52 12.29
N MET A 168 11.15 -13.81 11.59
CA MET A 168 11.26 -12.36 11.36
C MET A 168 11.23 -11.59 12.68
N MET A 169 10.34 -11.99 13.61
CA MET A 169 10.23 -11.38 14.93
C MET A 169 11.47 -11.64 15.81
N ASN A 170 12.09 -12.81 15.75
CA ASN A 170 13.30 -13.09 16.52
C ASN A 170 14.51 -12.32 15.96
N GLY A 171 14.47 -11.90 14.70
CA GLY A 171 15.38 -10.90 14.14
C GLY A 171 15.19 -9.49 14.71
N LEU A 172 14.19 -9.26 15.59
CA LEU A 172 13.97 -8.02 16.32
C LEU A 172 14.84 -7.90 17.59
N ASP A 173 15.42 -9.01 18.09
CA ASP A 173 16.21 -9.01 19.34
C ASP A 173 17.61 -8.37 19.20
N GLN A 174 17.95 -7.85 18.02
CA GLN A 174 19.05 -6.91 17.86
C GLN A 174 18.50 -5.51 17.60
N VAL A 175 18.24 -4.78 18.69
CA VAL A 175 18.64 -3.38 18.97
C VAL A 175 17.69 -2.78 20.03
N THR A 176 18.31 -2.54 21.20
CA THR A 176 18.04 -1.59 22.30
C THR A 176 16.74 -0.79 22.35
N ASP A 177 16.18 -0.74 23.57
CA ASP A 177 15.14 0.19 24.02
C ASP A 177 15.36 1.62 23.50
N ALA A 178 14.32 2.18 22.89
CA ALA A 178 14.26 3.62 22.64
C ALA A 178 14.10 4.35 23.99
N PRO A 179 14.89 5.39 24.27
CA PRO A 179 14.75 6.14 25.52
C PRO A 179 13.44 6.93 25.50
N ALA A 180 12.80 6.98 26.66
CA ALA A 180 11.68 7.87 26.92
C ALA A 180 12.16 9.34 26.83
N GLY A 181 11.47 10.14 26.03
CA GLY A 181 11.45 11.61 26.09
C GLY A 181 12.79 12.34 25.91
N GLY A 182 12.97 13.01 24.77
CA GLY A 182 14.03 14.00 24.61
C GLY A 182 14.10 14.54 23.20
N GLU A 183 14.03 15.87 23.08
CA GLU A 183 14.06 16.67 21.86
C GLU A 183 15.25 16.33 20.95
N GLY A 184 15.01 16.29 19.63
CA GLY A 184 16.08 16.17 18.64
C GLY A 184 15.59 15.66 17.29
N ALA A 185 15.44 16.57 16.32
CA ALA A 185 14.93 16.33 14.99
C ALA A 185 15.63 15.21 14.20
N LYS A 186 14.84 14.39 13.50
CA LYS A 186 15.17 13.90 12.16
C LYS A 186 13.94 13.99 11.26
N THR A 187 14.01 14.95 10.34
CA THR A 187 13.14 15.10 9.17
C THR A 187 13.37 13.93 8.22
N GLY A 188 12.32 13.18 7.90
CA GLY A 188 12.38 12.13 6.89
C GLY A 188 11.05 11.39 6.82
N ASN A 189 10.41 11.43 5.66
CA ASN A 189 9.14 10.79 5.32
C ASN A 189 9.23 9.24 5.32
N ASP A 190 9.64 8.63 6.42
CA ASP A 190 9.86 7.18 6.56
C ASP A 190 8.64 6.45 7.16
N PHE A 191 7.43 6.91 6.84
CA PHE A 191 6.25 6.05 6.98
C PHE A 191 6.02 5.37 5.63
N PRO A 192 6.18 4.03 5.52
CA PRO A 192 5.63 3.34 4.38
C PRO A 192 4.12 3.28 4.60
N PHE A 193 3.40 4.03 3.77
CA PHE A 193 1.96 3.88 3.64
C PHE A 193 1.59 2.42 3.30
#